data_AF-A0A955IM64-F1
#
_entry.id   AF-A0A955IM64-F1
#
_cell.length_a   1.000
_cell.length_b   1.000
_cell.length_c   1.000
_cell.angle_alpha   90.00
_cell.angle_beta   90.00
_cell.angle_gamma   90.00
#
_symmetry.space_group_name_H-M   'P 1'
#
loop_
_entity.id
_entity.type
_entity.pdbx_description
1 polymer ?
#
loop_
_entity_poly.entity_id
_entity_poly.type
_entity_poly.pdbx_seq_one_letter_code
_entity_poly.pdbx_strand_id
1 'polypeptide(L)'
;MTKHARWIAALIAMAALLAPMAIGPAPVWAKDAESAAGDAATEDVLVLDSGTEVHGQIIEETATEIVMDVEFRGMFTRTTYLKSEVLEIKRDQAMSGAAPARDANEPTKTREPNRKDDVERPAWVNEDTSLLYIAELEGFMGRDITTQPFDELFKDVDRQFNDLIDVPGGDGEQQVRSDKRDKHIVVLKMDCRTDPRRGFDGLFVAEQLAPAMQRERAKGRRIVFWVDNAGGGAAFLALMGPEIYMTREGWMGGVGTLDDFDIGDELVNEKQISLRLGHAEGWALYGGYGEVGVQIVRAMTRKQFWFAARLVGGKPEVLLEDPRENPDLHGGGWTILADDGKGDNADDPDALKGNDVLVLEADWAQKLGISRGVADDVDELAFALRIEKNFFELPETRAEKIMEGWHDEIENVIRQINPGDNGRPRGDLWVKFDDVPKFAKSPGQLLGRRIGILRQIHSLIGRYAEVFDPEAGWRAQIEIQIEQLKQEAERARQQNSAPSRGRGGTPVPR
;
A
#
# COMPACT_ATOMS: atom_id res chain seq x y z
N MET A 1 24.90 42.28 -13.57
CA MET A 1 24.34 43.53 -14.15
C MET A 1 23.87 43.24 -15.57
N THR A 2 22.57 42.99 -15.76
CA THR A 2 21.71 43.53 -16.83
C THR A 2 20.35 42.84 -16.71
N LYS A 3 19.34 43.68 -16.55
CA LYS A 3 17.92 43.36 -16.39
C LYS A 3 17.36 42.87 -17.72
N HIS A 4 16.35 42.00 -17.72
CA HIS A 4 15.16 42.19 -18.55
C HIS A 4 13.93 41.53 -17.92
N ALA A 5 12.90 42.35 -17.78
CA ALA A 5 11.54 42.00 -17.40
C ALA A 5 10.64 42.25 -18.60
N ARG A 6 9.59 41.42 -18.77
CA ARG A 6 8.18 41.77 -19.08
C ARG A 6 7.48 40.71 -19.94
N TRP A 7 6.50 40.06 -19.33
CA TRP A 7 5.08 39.93 -19.73
C TRP A 7 4.69 40.16 -21.19
N ILE A 8 3.96 39.20 -21.78
CA ILE A 8 2.74 39.44 -22.60
C ILE A 8 1.75 38.30 -22.37
N ALA A 9 0.54 38.67 -21.91
CA ALA A 9 -0.68 37.90 -22.01
C ALA A 9 -1.38 38.26 -23.34
N ALA A 10 -1.97 37.28 -24.03
CA ALA A 10 -2.89 37.54 -25.14
C ALA A 10 -4.05 36.53 -25.12
N LEU A 11 -5.20 37.07 -24.72
CA LEU A 11 -6.54 36.56 -24.94
C LEU A 11 -6.86 36.58 -26.44
N ILE A 12 -7.42 35.50 -26.97
CA ILE A 12 -8.32 35.56 -28.13
C ILE A 12 -9.61 34.83 -27.76
N ALA A 13 -10.68 35.62 -27.67
CA ALA A 13 -12.05 35.15 -27.68
C ALA A 13 -12.52 35.07 -29.13
N MET A 14 -13.19 33.97 -29.50
CA MET A 14 -14.22 34.02 -30.54
C MET A 14 -15.31 33.01 -30.20
N ALA A 15 -16.54 33.50 -30.21
CA ALA A 15 -17.75 32.86 -29.70
C ALA A 15 -18.65 32.36 -30.85
N ALA A 16 -19.63 31.54 -30.43
CA ALA A 16 -20.93 31.27 -31.05
C ALA A 16 -20.96 30.08 -32.04
N LEU A 17 -21.92 29.13 -32.03
CA LEU A 17 -23.37 29.21 -31.74
C LEU A 17 -24.01 27.79 -31.63
N LEU A 18 -25.11 27.67 -30.86
CA LEU A 18 -26.24 26.68 -30.90
C LEU A 18 -25.99 25.29 -30.27
N ALA A 19 -26.84 24.69 -29.42
CA ALA A 19 -28.27 24.87 -29.10
C ALA A 19 -28.60 24.35 -27.67
N PRO A 20 -29.72 24.76 -27.04
CA PRO A 20 -30.11 24.33 -25.70
C PRO A 20 -30.92 23.02 -25.72
N MET A 21 -30.47 21.98 -25.01
CA MET A 21 -31.33 20.86 -24.66
C MET A 21 -31.97 21.10 -23.28
N ALA A 22 -33.29 21.01 -23.28
CA ALA A 22 -34.16 21.18 -22.13
C ALA A 22 -33.95 20.08 -21.09
N ILE A 23 -33.65 20.47 -19.85
CA ILE A 23 -33.68 19.61 -18.67
C ILE A 23 -35.10 19.73 -18.09
N GLY A 24 -35.84 18.62 -18.11
CA GLY A 24 -37.15 18.51 -17.46
C GLY A 24 -37.03 18.49 -15.93
N PRO A 25 -38.08 18.88 -15.20
CA PRO A 25 -38.03 19.00 -13.75
C PRO A 25 -38.06 17.62 -13.07
N ALA A 26 -37.16 17.45 -12.09
CA ALA A 26 -37.21 16.35 -11.14
C ALA A 26 -38.44 16.50 -10.22
N PRO A 27 -39.17 15.43 -9.90
CA PRO A 27 -40.24 15.49 -8.93
C PRO A 27 -39.67 15.60 -7.51
N VAL A 28 -40.10 16.66 -6.82
CA VAL A 28 -40.01 16.84 -5.38
C VAL A 28 -41.03 15.92 -4.72
N TRP A 29 -40.59 14.92 -3.96
CA TRP A 29 -41.43 14.26 -2.96
C TRP A 29 -40.90 14.58 -1.57
N ALA A 30 -41.69 15.38 -0.86
CA ALA A 30 -41.54 15.64 0.56
C ALA A 30 -42.22 14.51 1.36
N LYS A 31 -41.60 14.24 2.52
CA LYS A 31 -41.99 13.32 3.58
C LYS A 31 -43.48 13.37 3.96
N ASP A 32 -44.02 12.18 4.24
CA ASP A 32 -44.85 11.96 5.42
C ASP A 32 -44.25 10.79 6.20
N ALA A 33 -43.89 11.06 7.47
CA ALA A 33 -43.46 10.06 8.44
C ALA A 33 -44.58 9.97 9.49
N GLU A 34 -45.39 8.92 9.39
CA GLU A 34 -46.38 8.56 10.39
C GLU A 34 -45.84 7.36 11.18
N SER A 35 -45.64 7.58 12.47
CA SER A 35 -45.18 6.60 13.45
C SER A 35 -46.35 5.70 13.86
N ALA A 36 -46.27 4.41 13.55
CA ALA A 36 -47.18 3.38 14.06
C ALA A 36 -46.41 2.33 14.89
N ALA A 37 -47.10 1.82 15.90
CA ALA A 37 -46.62 0.99 17.00
C ALA A 37 -46.09 -0.39 16.55
N GLY A 38 -45.19 -0.96 17.36
CA GLY A 38 -44.47 -2.19 17.07
C GLY A 38 -45.36 -3.43 16.92
N ASP A 39 -45.50 -3.85 15.67
CA ASP A 39 -45.72 -5.25 15.32
C ASP A 39 -44.36 -5.96 15.29
N ALA A 40 -44.31 -7.18 15.83
CA ALA A 40 -43.12 -8.01 15.75
C ALA A 40 -42.78 -8.21 14.27
N ALA A 41 -41.60 -7.75 13.85
CA ALA A 41 -41.22 -7.82 12.44
C ALA A 41 -41.17 -9.28 11.99
N THR A 42 -42.05 -9.61 11.06
CA THR A 42 -42.13 -10.89 10.38
C THR A 42 -41.39 -10.79 9.04
N GLU A 43 -40.75 -11.88 8.63
CA GLU A 43 -40.07 -12.01 7.34
C GLU A 43 -40.69 -13.15 6.52
N ASP A 44 -40.65 -13.01 5.20
CA ASP A 44 -40.96 -14.07 4.25
C ASP A 44 -39.67 -14.80 3.88
N VAL A 45 -39.74 -16.13 3.74
CA VAL A 45 -38.62 -16.97 3.31
C VAL A 45 -38.99 -17.73 2.04
N LEU A 46 -38.24 -17.49 0.96
CA LEU A 46 -38.33 -18.27 -0.28
C LEU A 46 -37.32 -19.42 -0.22
N VAL A 47 -37.79 -20.66 -0.36
CA VAL A 47 -36.95 -21.84 -0.55
C VAL A 47 -36.87 -22.11 -2.06
N LEU A 48 -35.71 -21.88 -2.66
CA LEU A 48 -35.49 -22.10 -4.08
C LEU A 48 -35.28 -23.58 -4.41
N ASP A 49 -35.42 -23.95 -5.68
CA ASP A 49 -35.20 -25.31 -6.18
C ASP A 49 -33.76 -25.82 -5.99
N SER A 50 -32.81 -24.89 -5.90
CA SER A 50 -31.42 -25.10 -5.50
C SER A 50 -31.25 -25.53 -4.03
N GLY A 51 -32.30 -25.40 -3.21
CA GLY A 51 -32.26 -25.58 -1.75
C GLY A 51 -31.75 -24.34 -0.99
N THR A 52 -31.54 -23.21 -1.67
CA THR A 52 -31.17 -21.94 -1.04
C THR A 52 -32.39 -21.26 -0.41
N GLU A 53 -32.26 -20.78 0.83
CA GLU A 53 -33.28 -19.96 1.49
C GLU A 53 -32.95 -18.47 1.32
N VAL A 54 -33.93 -17.68 0.87
CA VAL A 54 -33.83 -16.21 0.70
C VAL A 54 -34.79 -15.55 1.68
N HIS A 55 -34.26 -14.67 2.53
CA HIS A 55 -35.00 -13.96 3.58
C HIS A 55 -35.26 -12.51 3.19
N GLY A 56 -36.46 -11.99 3.51
CA GLY A 56 -36.86 -10.63 3.11
C GLY A 56 -38.38 -10.45 3.11
N GLN A 57 -38.89 -9.47 2.39
CA GLN A 57 -40.34 -9.18 2.35
C GLN A 57 -40.86 -9.24 0.91
N ILE A 58 -41.90 -10.04 0.66
CA ILE A 58 -42.51 -10.14 -0.67
C ILE A 58 -43.35 -8.88 -0.91
N ILE A 59 -43.00 -8.13 -1.95
CA ILE A 59 -43.67 -6.88 -2.32
C ILE A 59 -44.79 -7.17 -3.33
N GLU A 60 -44.51 -8.04 -4.29
CA GLU A 60 -45.44 -8.38 -5.36
C GLU A 60 -45.30 -9.86 -5.73
N GLU A 61 -46.43 -10.57 -5.82
CA GLU A 61 -46.48 -11.95 -6.30
C GLU A 61 -47.47 -12.03 -7.48
N THR A 62 -46.96 -12.43 -8.64
CA THR A 62 -47.75 -12.69 -9.84
C THR A 62 -47.87 -14.19 -10.11
N ALA A 63 -48.51 -14.56 -11.23
CA ALA A 63 -48.62 -15.96 -11.63
C ALA A 63 -47.26 -16.58 -12.02
N THR A 64 -46.28 -15.76 -12.44
CA THR A 64 -44.99 -16.22 -12.98
C THR A 64 -43.79 -15.75 -12.17
N GLU A 65 -43.90 -14.67 -11.40
CA GLU A 65 -42.77 -13.99 -10.75
C GLU A 65 -43.11 -13.54 -9.33
N ILE A 66 -42.09 -13.50 -8.47
CA ILE A 66 -42.13 -12.98 -7.10
C ILE A 66 -41.08 -11.88 -6.99
N VAL A 67 -41.50 -10.66 -6.67
CA VAL A 67 -40.62 -9.52 -6.38
C VAL A 67 -40.48 -9.38 -4.87
N MET A 68 -39.26 -9.48 -4.38
CA MET A 68 -38.94 -9.52 -2.96
C MET A 68 -37.84 -8.51 -2.63
N ASP A 69 -38.01 -7.76 -1.54
CA ASP A 69 -36.93 -6.96 -0.96
C ASP A 69 -36.13 -7.88 -0.04
N VAL A 70 -34.95 -8.27 -0.50
CA VAL A 70 -34.04 -9.19 0.21
C VAL A 70 -33.11 -8.38 1.10
N GLU A 71 -33.02 -8.76 2.38
CA GLU A 71 -32.07 -8.14 3.29
C GLU A 71 -30.70 -8.80 3.14
N PHE A 72 -29.71 -8.02 2.71
CA PHE A 72 -28.32 -8.45 2.68
C PHE A 72 -27.45 -7.42 3.42
N ARG A 73 -26.92 -7.83 4.58
CA ARG A 73 -26.04 -7.01 5.43
C ARG A 73 -26.67 -5.66 5.84
N GLY A 74 -27.95 -5.64 6.19
CA GLY A 74 -28.68 -4.44 6.63
C GLY A 74 -29.03 -3.46 5.51
N MET A 75 -28.85 -3.86 4.25
CA MET A 75 -29.36 -3.15 3.07
C MET A 75 -30.43 -4.01 2.38
N PHE A 76 -31.51 -3.37 1.93
CA PHE A 76 -32.58 -4.03 1.18
C PHE A 76 -32.32 -3.87 -0.32
N THR A 77 -32.26 -5.00 -1.04
CA THR A 77 -32.18 -5.02 -2.50
C THR A 77 -33.41 -5.73 -3.07
N ARG A 78 -34.05 -5.09 -4.06
CA ARG A 78 -35.20 -5.65 -4.75
C ARG A 78 -34.74 -6.67 -5.79
N THR A 79 -35.13 -7.92 -5.60
CA THR A 79 -34.81 -9.03 -6.51
C THR A 79 -36.09 -9.68 -7.02
N THR A 80 -36.10 -10.11 -8.28
CA THR A 80 -37.23 -10.81 -8.90
C THR A 80 -36.85 -12.28 -9.08
N TYR A 81 -37.69 -13.19 -8.59
CA TYR A 81 -37.55 -14.63 -8.70
C TYR A 81 -38.66 -15.20 -9.58
N LEU A 82 -38.32 -16.18 -10.44
CA LEU A 82 -39.33 -16.91 -11.20
C LEU A 82 -40.00 -17.94 -10.29
N LYS A 83 -41.34 -18.00 -10.33
CA LYS A 83 -42.11 -18.93 -9.47
C LYS A 83 -41.81 -20.41 -9.78
N SER A 84 -41.29 -20.71 -10.97
CA SER A 84 -40.81 -22.05 -11.35
C SER A 84 -39.55 -22.47 -10.59
N GLU A 85 -38.77 -21.52 -10.08
CA GLU A 85 -37.53 -21.74 -9.31
C GLU A 85 -37.80 -21.75 -7.80
N VAL A 86 -39.03 -21.46 -7.37
CA VAL A 86 -39.42 -21.40 -5.96
C VAL A 86 -40.14 -22.69 -5.58
N LEU A 87 -39.53 -23.44 -4.66
CA LEU A 87 -40.00 -24.74 -4.20
C LEU A 87 -41.01 -24.60 -3.04
N GLU A 88 -40.77 -23.65 -2.13
CA GLU A 88 -41.68 -23.33 -1.02
C GLU A 88 -41.61 -21.83 -0.65
N ILE A 89 -42.76 -21.25 -0.26
CA ILE A 89 -42.84 -19.89 0.28
C ILE A 89 -43.34 -19.98 1.72
N LYS A 90 -42.49 -19.63 2.69
CA LYS A 90 -42.84 -19.59 4.11
C LYS A 90 -43.09 -18.13 4.49
N ARG A 91 -44.36 -17.74 4.60
CA ARG A 91 -44.75 -16.37 4.94
C ARG A 91 -44.77 -16.13 6.44
N ASP A 92 -44.59 -14.86 6.81
CA ASP A 92 -44.74 -14.35 8.18
C ASP A 92 -43.94 -15.14 9.25
N GLN A 93 -42.71 -15.53 8.91
CA GLN A 93 -41.81 -16.15 9.87
C GLN A 93 -41.36 -15.10 10.89
N ALA A 94 -41.39 -15.45 12.17
CA ALA A 94 -40.84 -14.59 13.21
C ALA A 94 -39.33 -14.48 13.00
N MET A 95 -38.80 -13.25 12.86
CA MET A 95 -37.35 -13.04 12.70
C MET A 95 -36.59 -13.72 13.84
N SER A 96 -35.73 -14.67 13.48
CA SER A 96 -34.86 -15.39 14.42
C SER A 96 -33.70 -14.48 14.85
N GLY A 97 -33.97 -13.59 15.79
CA GLY A 97 -32.97 -12.62 16.28
C GLY A 97 -33.34 -11.83 17.54
N ALA A 98 -34.50 -12.04 18.15
CA ALA A 98 -34.84 -11.40 19.43
C ALA A 98 -34.23 -12.18 20.60
N ALA A 99 -33.16 -11.64 21.19
CA ALA A 99 -32.50 -12.21 22.36
C ALA A 99 -33.49 -12.46 23.52
N PRO A 100 -33.50 -13.64 24.16
CA PRO A 100 -34.31 -13.84 25.35
C PRO A 100 -33.80 -12.99 26.52
N ALA A 101 -34.73 -12.31 27.20
CA ALA A 101 -34.45 -11.58 28.43
C ALA A 101 -33.82 -12.52 29.46
N ARG A 102 -32.61 -12.17 29.91
CA ARG A 102 -31.80 -12.98 30.82
C ARG A 102 -32.24 -12.73 32.26
N ASP A 103 -32.69 -13.79 32.92
CA ASP A 103 -32.97 -13.79 34.36
C ASP A 103 -31.70 -13.49 35.16
N ALA A 104 -31.80 -12.51 36.06
CA ALA A 104 -30.73 -12.10 36.96
C ALA A 104 -30.83 -12.91 38.26
N ASN A 105 -30.09 -14.02 38.33
CA ASN A 105 -29.46 -14.51 39.57
C ASN A 105 -28.79 -15.88 39.34
N GLU A 106 -27.48 -15.90 39.06
CA GLU A 106 -26.58 -16.94 39.57
C GLU A 106 -25.11 -16.48 39.48
N PRO A 107 -24.27 -16.77 40.49
CA PRO A 107 -22.93 -16.21 40.60
C PRO A 107 -21.94 -16.90 39.68
N THR A 108 -21.30 -16.10 38.82
CA THR A 108 -20.32 -16.55 37.84
C THR A 108 -19.01 -16.97 38.51
N LYS A 109 -18.66 -18.26 38.39
CA LYS A 109 -17.29 -18.74 38.58
C LYS A 109 -16.41 -18.12 37.50
N THR A 110 -15.30 -17.53 37.94
CA THR A 110 -14.24 -16.95 37.11
C THR A 110 -13.76 -17.98 36.09
N ARG A 111 -14.19 -17.82 34.84
CA ARG A 111 -13.60 -18.47 33.67
C ARG A 111 -12.61 -17.47 33.07
N GLU A 112 -11.38 -17.93 32.84
CA GLU A 112 -10.31 -17.17 32.20
C GLU A 112 -10.79 -16.53 30.89
N PRO A 113 -10.24 -15.36 30.50
CA PRO A 113 -10.72 -14.64 29.33
C PRO A 113 -10.47 -15.47 28.07
N ASN A 114 -11.56 -15.94 27.46
CA ASN A 114 -11.58 -16.44 26.09
C ASN A 114 -10.97 -15.36 25.17
N ARG A 115 -10.00 -15.79 24.36
CA ARG A 115 -9.36 -15.02 23.30
C ARG A 115 -10.45 -14.50 22.38
N LYS A 116 -10.64 -13.17 22.35
CA LYS A 116 -11.79 -12.50 21.72
C LYS A 116 -11.64 -12.29 20.20
N ASP A 117 -10.73 -13.03 19.57
CA ASP A 117 -10.28 -12.78 18.18
C ASP A 117 -10.44 -14.02 17.28
N ASP A 118 -11.15 -15.06 17.70
CA ASP A 118 -11.48 -16.17 16.79
C ASP A 118 -12.59 -15.67 15.85
N VAL A 119 -12.21 -15.28 14.64
CA VAL A 119 -13.15 -14.88 13.57
C VAL A 119 -14.15 -16.03 13.38
N GLU A 120 -15.42 -15.81 13.68
CA GLU A 120 -16.47 -16.82 13.48
C GLU A 120 -16.60 -17.08 11.97
N ARG A 121 -16.05 -18.22 11.53
CA ARG A 121 -16.13 -18.64 10.14
C ARG A 121 -17.54 -19.16 9.84
N PRO A 122 -18.14 -18.81 8.69
CA PRO A 122 -19.41 -19.40 8.28
C PRO A 122 -19.37 -20.93 8.28
N ALA A 123 -20.51 -21.57 8.58
CA ALA A 123 -20.59 -23.02 8.73
C ALA A 123 -20.19 -23.84 7.48
N TRP A 124 -20.21 -23.22 6.29
CA TRP A 124 -19.80 -23.86 5.05
C TRP A 124 -18.27 -23.88 4.85
N VAL A 125 -17.52 -23.03 5.57
CA VAL A 125 -16.05 -22.98 5.52
C VAL A 125 -15.50 -24.21 6.25
N ASN A 126 -15.04 -25.18 5.47
CA ASN A 126 -14.49 -26.45 5.93
C ASN A 126 -12.97 -26.54 5.69
N GLU A 127 -12.34 -27.65 6.06
CA GLU A 127 -10.89 -27.85 5.90
C GLU A 127 -10.39 -27.88 4.44
N ASP A 128 -11.30 -28.05 3.49
CA ASP A 128 -11.04 -28.04 2.05
C ASP A 128 -11.28 -26.69 1.39
N THR A 129 -11.79 -25.72 2.14
CA THR A 129 -11.98 -24.34 1.67
C THR A 129 -10.63 -23.64 1.62
N SER A 130 -10.31 -23.04 0.48
CA SER A 130 -9.13 -22.19 0.38
C SER A 130 -9.40 -20.84 1.04
N LEU A 131 -8.49 -20.40 1.89
CA LEU A 131 -8.59 -19.13 2.60
C LEU A 131 -7.69 -18.10 1.93
N LEU A 132 -8.26 -16.96 1.54
CA LEU A 132 -7.52 -15.84 0.98
C LEU A 132 -7.37 -14.74 2.03
N TYR A 133 -6.12 -14.42 2.39
CA TYR A 133 -5.80 -13.21 3.15
C TYR A 133 -5.34 -12.15 2.15
N ILE A 134 -6.20 -11.17 1.87
CA ILE A 134 -5.88 -10.09 0.93
C ILE A 134 -5.40 -8.88 1.73
N ALA A 135 -4.25 -8.34 1.34
CA ALA A 135 -3.72 -7.10 1.87
C ALA A 135 -3.37 -6.16 0.73
N GLU A 136 -3.88 -4.93 0.81
CA GLU A 136 -3.60 -3.89 -0.16
C GLU A 136 -2.35 -3.11 0.26
N LEU A 137 -1.40 -3.01 -0.67
CA LEU A 137 -0.17 -2.24 -0.55
C LEU A 137 -0.34 -0.99 -1.41
N GLU A 138 -0.89 0.08 -0.82
CA GLU A 138 -1.14 1.36 -1.49
C GLU A 138 -0.07 2.42 -1.14
N GLY A 139 0.29 3.25 -2.11
CA GLY A 139 1.06 4.47 -1.88
C GLY A 139 2.57 4.34 -2.15
N PHE A 140 3.40 4.97 -1.32
CA PHE A 140 4.84 5.03 -1.51
C PHE A 140 5.60 4.02 -0.64
N MET A 141 6.34 3.11 -1.28
CA MET A 141 7.32 2.28 -0.59
C MET A 141 8.41 3.14 0.06
N GLY A 142 8.78 2.78 1.30
CA GLY A 142 9.69 3.56 2.15
C GLY A 142 9.01 4.67 2.93
N ARG A 143 7.69 4.83 2.79
CA ARG A 143 6.89 5.79 3.55
C ARG A 143 5.62 5.13 4.09
N ASP A 144 4.73 4.75 3.18
CA ASP A 144 3.43 4.16 3.49
C ASP A 144 3.56 2.64 3.64
N ILE A 145 4.48 2.04 2.88
CA ILE A 145 4.84 0.63 2.97
C ILE A 145 6.30 0.52 3.43
N THR A 146 6.51 0.12 4.68
CA THR A 146 7.81 -0.02 5.33
C THR A 146 7.91 -1.33 6.10
N THR A 147 9.07 -1.65 6.68
CA THR A 147 9.29 -2.93 7.34
C THR A 147 8.35 -3.13 8.54
N GLN A 148 8.07 -2.08 9.32
CA GLN A 148 7.22 -2.22 10.51
C GLN A 148 5.77 -2.67 10.20
N PRO A 149 4.95 -1.93 9.43
CA PRO A 149 3.58 -2.35 9.13
C PRO A 149 3.55 -3.66 8.34
N PHE A 150 4.56 -3.92 7.51
CA PHE A 150 4.67 -5.17 6.76
C PHE A 150 4.96 -6.39 7.67
N ASP A 151 5.77 -6.24 8.72
CA ASP A 151 5.98 -7.26 9.74
C ASP A 151 4.74 -7.45 10.62
N GLU A 152 4.00 -6.38 10.92
CA GLU A 152 2.72 -6.47 11.64
C GLU A 152 1.65 -7.19 10.82
N LEU A 153 1.61 -6.96 9.51
CA LEU A 153 0.75 -7.67 8.56
C LEU A 153 1.01 -9.17 8.59
N PHE A 154 2.27 -9.64 8.51
CA PHE A 154 2.53 -11.08 8.55
C PHE A 154 2.29 -11.72 9.92
N LYS A 155 2.44 -10.97 11.02
CA LYS A 155 1.97 -11.43 12.34
C LYS A 155 0.46 -11.60 12.37
N ASP A 156 -0.28 -10.74 11.69
CA ASP A 156 -1.73 -10.89 11.53
C ASP A 156 -2.08 -12.10 10.67
N VAL A 157 -1.39 -12.31 9.55
CA VAL A 157 -1.52 -13.51 8.71
C VAL A 157 -1.35 -14.79 9.53
N ASP A 158 -0.26 -14.90 10.29
CA ASP A 158 0.03 -16.08 11.12
C ASP A 158 -1.08 -16.32 12.15
N ARG A 159 -1.61 -15.24 12.72
CA ARG A 159 -2.73 -15.30 13.68
C ARG A 159 -4.04 -15.74 13.03
N GLN A 160 -4.37 -15.20 11.86
CA GLN A 160 -5.64 -15.46 11.17
C GLN A 160 -5.70 -16.87 10.56
N PHE A 161 -4.59 -17.32 9.96
CA PHE A 161 -4.53 -18.68 9.43
C PHE A 161 -4.35 -19.74 10.51
N ASN A 162 -3.61 -19.42 11.58
CA ASN A 162 -3.34 -20.32 12.71
C ASN A 162 -2.91 -21.73 12.24
N ASP A 163 -2.01 -21.77 11.27
CA ASP A 163 -1.61 -22.97 10.53
C ASP A 163 -0.12 -23.29 10.65
N LEU A 164 0.58 -22.60 11.54
CA LEU A 164 1.98 -22.84 11.84
C LEU A 164 2.13 -24.01 12.82
N ILE A 165 3.15 -24.84 12.56
CA ILE A 165 3.60 -25.91 13.43
C ILE A 165 5.10 -25.75 13.70
N ASP A 166 5.54 -26.12 14.90
CA ASP A 166 6.96 -26.12 15.23
C ASP A 166 7.65 -27.27 14.49
N VAL A 167 8.79 -26.97 13.86
CA VAL A 167 9.59 -27.97 13.14
C VAL A 167 10.28 -28.88 14.17
N PRO A 168 10.07 -30.21 14.13
CA PRO A 168 10.72 -31.11 15.07
C PRO A 168 12.24 -31.02 14.98
N GLY A 169 12.89 -30.58 16.07
CA GLY A 169 14.35 -30.42 16.13
C GLY A 169 14.89 -29.13 15.52
N GLY A 170 14.02 -28.22 15.06
CA GLY A 170 14.39 -26.84 14.76
C GLY A 170 14.36 -26.00 16.03
N ASP A 171 15.34 -25.11 16.20
CA ASP A 171 15.44 -24.20 17.36
C ASP A 171 14.36 -23.10 17.28
N GLY A 172 13.09 -23.48 17.50
CA GLY A 172 11.94 -22.57 17.43
C GLY A 172 11.52 -22.17 16.01
N GLU A 173 11.98 -22.90 14.99
CA GLU A 173 11.53 -22.71 13.61
C GLU A 173 10.09 -23.19 13.44
N GLN A 174 9.28 -22.39 12.74
CA GLN A 174 7.89 -22.71 12.44
C GLN A 174 7.68 -22.88 10.93
N GLN A 175 6.78 -23.79 10.56
CA GLN A 175 6.39 -24.01 9.17
C GLN A 175 4.87 -24.09 9.05
N VAL A 176 4.36 -23.64 7.91
CA VAL A 176 2.97 -23.84 7.51
C VAL A 176 2.73 -25.34 7.36
N ARG A 177 1.66 -25.82 7.96
CA ARG A 177 1.19 -27.19 7.79
C ARG A 177 1.08 -27.55 6.30
N SER A 178 1.62 -28.71 5.93
CA SER A 178 1.66 -29.15 4.52
C SER A 178 0.28 -29.26 3.88
N ASP A 179 -0.75 -29.66 4.64
CA ASP A 179 -2.13 -29.76 4.17
C ASP A 179 -2.81 -28.40 3.95
N LYS A 180 -2.22 -27.31 4.46
CA LYS A 180 -2.73 -25.94 4.36
C LYS A 180 -1.96 -25.07 3.37
N ARG A 181 -0.74 -25.46 3.00
CA ARG A 181 0.17 -24.67 2.16
C ARG A 181 -0.46 -24.17 0.84
N ASP A 182 -1.21 -25.02 0.17
CA ASP A 182 -1.83 -24.68 -1.12
C ASP A 182 -3.22 -24.04 -0.97
N LYS A 183 -3.80 -24.10 0.24
CA LYS A 183 -5.15 -23.62 0.57
C LYS A 183 -5.16 -22.26 1.25
N HIS A 184 -4.15 -21.95 2.06
CA HIS A 184 -4.03 -20.68 2.77
C HIS A 184 -3.08 -19.76 2.02
N ILE A 185 -3.63 -18.78 1.32
CA ILE A 185 -2.90 -17.95 0.36
C ILE A 185 -2.90 -16.51 0.84
N VAL A 186 -1.71 -15.92 0.93
CA VAL A 186 -1.55 -14.48 1.15
C VAL A 186 -1.52 -13.80 -0.21
N VAL A 187 -2.46 -12.89 -0.44
CA VAL A 187 -2.51 -12.06 -1.63
C VAL A 187 -2.07 -10.65 -1.24
N LEU A 188 -0.96 -10.21 -1.83
CA LEU A 188 -0.47 -8.84 -1.71
C LEU A 188 -0.92 -8.08 -2.96
N LYS A 189 -2.01 -7.32 -2.84
CA LYS A 189 -2.52 -6.48 -3.93
C LYS A 189 -1.68 -5.20 -3.98
N MET A 190 -0.99 -4.95 -5.09
CA MET A 190 -0.05 -3.83 -5.21
C MET A 190 -0.67 -2.69 -6.02
N ASP A 191 -0.82 -1.53 -5.37
CA ASP A 191 -0.99 -0.24 -6.04
C ASP A 191 0.00 0.77 -5.43
N CYS A 192 1.28 0.52 -5.70
CA CYS A 192 2.34 1.26 -5.03
C CYS A 192 3.53 1.56 -5.95
N ARG A 193 4.33 2.51 -5.51
CA ARG A 193 5.56 2.92 -6.19
C ARG A 193 6.61 3.38 -5.21
N THR A 194 7.85 3.53 -5.66
CA THR A 194 8.85 4.30 -4.92
C THR A 194 8.78 5.78 -5.29
N ASP A 195 9.38 6.65 -4.47
CA ASP A 195 9.58 8.06 -4.85
C ASP A 195 10.34 8.13 -6.21
N PRO A 196 9.77 8.77 -7.25
CA PRO A 196 10.42 8.89 -8.56
C PRO A 196 11.83 9.50 -8.50
N ARG A 197 12.10 10.35 -7.49
CA ARG A 197 13.42 10.97 -7.29
C ARG A 197 14.51 9.98 -6.91
N ARG A 198 14.13 8.79 -6.41
CA ARG A 198 15.09 7.72 -6.12
C ARG A 198 15.51 6.97 -7.38
N GLY A 199 14.68 6.99 -8.43
CA GLY A 199 14.95 6.22 -9.66
C GLY A 199 15.28 4.76 -9.34
N PHE A 200 16.44 4.29 -9.81
CA PHE A 200 16.93 2.94 -9.53
C PHE A 200 17.10 2.64 -8.03
N ASP A 201 17.49 3.62 -7.22
CA ASP A 201 17.69 3.42 -5.77
C ASP A 201 16.38 3.12 -5.02
N GLY A 202 15.23 3.20 -5.69
CA GLY A 202 13.98 2.63 -5.21
C GLY A 202 14.09 1.12 -4.92
N LEU A 203 14.95 0.38 -5.65
CA LEU A 203 15.23 -1.04 -5.39
C LEU A 203 15.62 -1.29 -3.94
N PHE A 204 16.52 -0.47 -3.39
CA PHE A 204 17.03 -0.62 -2.02
C PHE A 204 15.99 -0.27 -0.95
N VAL A 205 14.93 0.45 -1.33
CA VAL A 205 13.77 0.67 -0.46
C VAL A 205 12.93 -0.60 -0.40
N ALA A 206 12.65 -1.21 -1.56
CA ALA A 206 11.95 -2.49 -1.63
C ALA A 206 12.74 -3.63 -0.93
N GLU A 207 14.08 -3.58 -1.00
CA GLU A 207 14.98 -4.56 -0.33
C GLU A 207 14.76 -4.65 1.17
N GLN A 208 14.32 -3.57 1.82
CA GLN A 208 14.05 -3.60 3.26
C GLN A 208 12.88 -4.53 3.63
N LEU A 209 12.01 -4.86 2.67
CA LEU A 209 10.89 -5.79 2.84
C LEU A 209 11.26 -7.24 2.50
N ALA A 210 12.36 -7.45 1.77
CA ALA A 210 12.82 -8.77 1.37
C ALA A 210 13.01 -9.75 2.54
N PRO A 211 13.57 -9.35 3.71
CA PRO A 211 13.69 -10.26 4.85
C PRO A 211 12.35 -10.80 5.36
N ALA A 212 11.29 -9.99 5.37
CA ALA A 212 9.96 -10.44 5.78
C ALA A 212 9.42 -11.49 4.79
N MET A 213 9.50 -11.20 3.49
CA MET A 213 9.12 -12.14 2.43
C MET A 213 9.90 -13.46 2.49
N GLN A 214 11.21 -13.39 2.72
CA GLN A 214 12.06 -14.57 2.83
C GLN A 214 11.71 -15.41 4.06
N ARG A 215 11.41 -14.79 5.21
CA ARG A 215 10.93 -15.51 6.41
C ARG A 215 9.64 -16.26 6.12
N GLU A 216 8.67 -15.62 5.49
CA GLU A 216 7.39 -16.26 5.15
C GLU A 216 7.56 -17.40 4.15
N ARG A 217 8.39 -17.19 3.11
CA ARG A 217 8.72 -18.24 2.16
C ARG A 217 9.44 -19.41 2.83
N ALA A 218 10.31 -19.16 3.81
CA ALA A 218 10.98 -20.20 4.59
C ALA A 218 10.00 -20.99 5.48
N LYS A 219 8.95 -20.35 6.00
CA LYS A 219 7.82 -21.05 6.63
C LYS A 219 7.03 -21.92 5.64
N GLY A 220 7.23 -21.74 4.34
CA GLY A 220 6.48 -22.42 3.28
C GLY A 220 5.19 -21.70 2.90
N ARG A 221 4.96 -20.47 3.39
CA ARG A 221 3.79 -19.65 3.05
C ARG A 221 3.70 -19.42 1.54
N ARG A 222 2.51 -19.58 0.96
CA ARG A 222 2.23 -19.22 -0.43
C ARG A 222 1.82 -17.75 -0.48
N ILE A 223 2.65 -16.94 -1.14
CA ILE A 223 2.42 -15.51 -1.32
C ILE A 223 2.23 -15.24 -2.81
N VAL A 224 1.16 -14.55 -3.12
CA VAL A 224 0.74 -14.17 -4.47
C VAL A 224 0.77 -12.65 -4.56
N PHE A 225 1.43 -12.12 -5.58
CA PHE A 225 1.35 -10.70 -5.90
C PHE A 225 0.24 -10.48 -6.91
N TRP A 226 -0.68 -9.56 -6.60
CA TRP A 226 -1.75 -9.14 -7.49
C TRP A 226 -1.55 -7.68 -7.84
N VAL A 227 -0.97 -7.41 -9.00
CA VAL A 227 -0.44 -6.10 -9.35
C VAL A 227 -1.47 -5.30 -10.14
N ASP A 228 -1.91 -4.19 -9.56
CA ASP A 228 -2.55 -3.11 -10.29
C ASP A 228 -1.49 -2.10 -10.74
N ASN A 229 -0.62 -1.69 -9.82
CA ASN A 229 0.51 -0.83 -10.12
C ASN A 229 1.71 -1.18 -9.24
N ALA A 230 2.85 -1.41 -9.87
CA ALA A 230 4.13 -1.57 -9.21
C ALA A 230 5.21 -0.74 -9.92
N GLY A 231 5.22 0.57 -9.63
CA GLY A 231 6.10 1.54 -10.26
C GLY A 231 7.47 1.71 -9.56
N GLY A 232 8.52 1.91 -10.35
CA GLY A 232 9.87 2.10 -9.81
C GLY A 232 10.34 0.89 -9.01
N GLY A 233 10.94 1.12 -7.84
CA GLY A 233 11.48 0.04 -7.00
C GLY A 233 10.44 -1.00 -6.54
N ALA A 234 9.15 -0.65 -6.52
CA ALA A 234 8.08 -1.57 -6.17
C ALA A 234 7.95 -2.76 -7.14
N ALA A 235 8.31 -2.57 -8.42
CA ALA A 235 8.31 -3.63 -9.42
C ALA A 235 9.19 -4.82 -9.00
N PHE A 236 10.32 -4.54 -8.33
CA PHE A 236 11.25 -5.58 -7.91
C PHE A 236 10.67 -6.45 -6.80
N LEU A 237 9.88 -5.88 -5.88
CA LEU A 237 9.24 -6.67 -4.82
C LEU A 237 8.34 -7.76 -5.42
N ALA A 238 7.56 -7.42 -6.44
CA ALA A 238 6.74 -8.39 -7.17
C ALA A 238 7.62 -9.48 -7.83
N LEU A 239 8.72 -9.09 -8.47
CA LEU A 239 9.67 -10.01 -9.12
C LEU A 239 10.39 -10.97 -8.15
N MET A 240 10.36 -10.72 -6.84
CA MET A 240 10.85 -11.70 -5.85
C MET A 240 9.90 -12.89 -5.67
N GLY A 241 8.61 -12.69 -5.94
CA GLY A 241 7.59 -13.72 -5.82
C GLY A 241 7.59 -14.67 -7.01
N PRO A 242 7.21 -15.94 -6.83
CA PRO A 242 7.07 -16.88 -7.96
C PRO A 242 5.70 -16.80 -8.68
N GLU A 243 4.75 -16.09 -8.08
CA GLU A 243 3.36 -15.98 -8.52
C GLU A 243 2.94 -14.51 -8.57
N ILE A 244 2.93 -13.95 -9.79
CA ILE A 244 2.39 -12.62 -10.09
C ILE A 244 1.13 -12.82 -10.93
N TYR A 245 0.06 -12.12 -10.57
CA TYR A 245 -1.13 -11.89 -11.39
C TYR A 245 -1.28 -10.38 -11.54
N MET A 246 -1.92 -9.93 -12.61
CA MET A 246 -2.10 -8.50 -12.85
C MET A 246 -3.58 -8.20 -13.09
N THR A 247 -4.03 -7.01 -12.71
CA THR A 247 -5.30 -6.48 -13.24
C THR A 247 -5.14 -6.21 -14.73
N ARG A 248 -6.25 -6.10 -15.48
CA ARG A 248 -6.20 -5.90 -16.94
C ARG A 248 -5.48 -4.62 -17.34
N GLU A 249 -5.66 -3.56 -16.56
CA GLU A 249 -4.99 -2.26 -16.77
C GLU A 249 -3.66 -2.17 -16.01
N GLY A 250 -3.28 -3.26 -15.34
CA GLY A 250 -2.17 -3.29 -14.43
C GLY A 250 -0.83 -3.19 -15.13
N TRP A 251 0.13 -2.56 -14.46
CA TRP A 251 1.48 -2.40 -14.99
C TRP A 251 2.57 -2.46 -13.91
N MET A 252 3.78 -2.81 -14.32
CA MET A 252 4.96 -2.80 -13.46
C MET A 252 6.21 -2.38 -14.22
N GLY A 253 7.14 -1.74 -13.54
CA GLY A 253 8.42 -1.30 -14.13
C GLY A 253 8.61 0.20 -14.04
N GLY A 254 9.19 0.81 -15.07
CA GLY A 254 9.46 2.25 -15.07
C GLY A 254 10.48 2.66 -14.00
N VAL A 255 11.54 1.85 -13.82
CA VAL A 255 12.58 2.11 -12.81
C VAL A 255 13.57 3.15 -13.31
N GLY A 256 14.17 2.87 -14.48
CA GLY A 256 15.12 3.72 -15.18
C GLY A 256 16.28 4.27 -14.37
N THR A 257 16.92 5.31 -14.91
CA THR A 257 17.95 6.17 -14.28
C THR A 257 19.26 5.50 -13.87
N LEU A 258 19.44 4.19 -14.06
CA LEU A 258 20.70 3.55 -13.71
C LEU A 258 21.85 4.06 -14.60
N ASP A 259 21.54 4.42 -15.85
CA ASP A 259 22.50 5.04 -16.77
C ASP A 259 22.91 6.47 -16.36
N ASP A 260 22.12 7.12 -15.50
CA ASP A 260 22.40 8.47 -14.99
C ASP A 260 23.33 8.45 -13.77
N PHE A 261 23.78 7.27 -13.33
CA PHE A 261 24.68 7.12 -12.20
C PHE A 261 26.07 7.70 -12.51
N ASP A 262 26.43 8.79 -11.83
CA ASP A 262 27.72 9.44 -12.02
C ASP A 262 28.39 9.85 -10.70
N ILE A 263 29.56 9.26 -10.44
CA ILE A 263 30.47 9.65 -9.35
C ILE A 263 31.80 10.22 -9.86
N GLY A 264 31.87 10.57 -11.15
CA GLY A 264 32.96 11.30 -11.80
C GLY A 264 34.03 10.44 -12.49
N ASP A 265 34.04 9.11 -12.29
CA ASP A 265 34.93 8.17 -12.98
C ASP A 265 34.10 7.11 -13.71
N GLU A 266 34.23 7.08 -15.04
CA GLU A 266 33.46 6.21 -15.94
C GLU A 266 33.62 4.72 -15.61
N LEU A 267 34.83 4.27 -15.29
CA LEU A 267 35.07 2.86 -14.97
C LEU A 267 34.47 2.49 -13.61
N VAL A 268 34.47 3.41 -12.66
CA VAL A 268 33.82 3.19 -11.37
C VAL A 268 32.31 3.21 -11.52
N ASN A 269 31.75 4.12 -12.34
CA ASN A 269 30.33 4.16 -12.68
C ASN A 269 29.88 2.81 -13.27
N GLU A 270 30.55 2.31 -14.30
CA GLU A 270 30.22 1.02 -14.93
C GLU A 270 30.29 -0.15 -13.95
N LYS A 271 31.25 -0.15 -13.02
CA LYS A 271 31.31 -1.17 -11.96
C LYS A 271 30.12 -1.08 -11.01
N GLN A 272 29.75 0.12 -10.58
CA GLN A 272 28.60 0.32 -9.69
C GLN A 272 27.29 -0.04 -10.39
N ILE A 273 27.13 0.36 -11.66
CA ILE A 273 26.00 -0.02 -12.52
C ILE A 273 25.91 -1.54 -12.63
N SER A 274 27.01 -2.22 -12.96
CA SER A 274 27.04 -3.69 -13.07
C SER A 274 26.70 -4.39 -11.76
N LEU A 275 27.21 -3.91 -10.61
CA LEU A 275 26.90 -4.48 -9.30
C LEU A 275 25.41 -4.33 -8.95
N ARG A 276 24.87 -3.13 -9.15
CA ARG A 276 23.46 -2.79 -8.88
C ARG A 276 22.51 -3.58 -9.78
N LEU A 277 22.83 -3.64 -11.07
CA LEU A 277 22.08 -4.42 -12.05
C LEU A 277 22.11 -5.92 -11.71
N GLY A 278 23.29 -6.47 -11.41
CA GLY A 278 23.42 -7.88 -11.01
C GLY A 278 22.62 -8.22 -9.74
N HIS A 279 22.50 -7.28 -8.80
CA HIS A 279 21.64 -7.44 -7.64
C HIS A 279 20.15 -7.51 -8.02
N ALA A 280 19.67 -6.58 -8.87
CA ALA A 280 18.30 -6.58 -9.36
C ALA A 280 17.97 -7.83 -10.19
N GLU A 281 18.89 -8.28 -11.05
CA GLU A 281 18.76 -9.52 -11.82
C GLU A 281 18.61 -10.74 -10.89
N GLY A 282 19.35 -10.75 -9.78
CA GLY A 282 19.26 -11.78 -8.75
C GLY A 282 17.86 -11.96 -8.18
N TRP A 283 17.07 -10.88 -8.08
CA TRP A 283 15.70 -10.93 -7.59
C TRP A 283 14.75 -11.62 -8.58
N ALA A 284 14.83 -11.27 -9.87
CA ALA A 284 14.06 -11.95 -10.90
C ALA A 284 14.43 -13.45 -11.01
N LEU A 285 15.71 -13.78 -10.84
CA LEU A 285 16.16 -15.17 -10.75
C LEU A 285 15.60 -15.87 -9.51
N TYR A 286 15.54 -15.19 -8.36
CA TYR A 286 14.98 -15.72 -7.12
C TYR A 286 13.46 -15.98 -7.20
N GLY A 287 12.73 -15.14 -7.94
CA GLY A 287 11.33 -15.36 -8.31
C GLY A 287 11.13 -16.52 -9.29
N GLY A 288 12.19 -16.94 -9.99
CA GLY A 288 12.15 -18.07 -10.91
C GLY A 288 11.85 -17.70 -12.37
N TYR A 289 12.09 -16.44 -12.76
CA TYR A 289 11.79 -15.92 -14.10
C TYR A 289 12.89 -16.19 -15.14
N GLY A 290 14.03 -16.75 -14.72
CA GLY A 290 15.12 -17.16 -15.61
C GLY A 290 15.68 -16.02 -16.46
N GLU A 291 16.17 -16.36 -17.65
CA GLU A 291 16.84 -15.42 -18.56
C GLU A 291 15.91 -14.29 -19.05
N VAL A 292 14.63 -14.60 -19.31
CA VAL A 292 13.66 -13.58 -19.74
C VAL A 292 13.47 -12.53 -18.64
N GLY A 293 13.37 -12.96 -17.37
CA GLY A 293 13.32 -12.04 -16.23
C GLY A 293 14.56 -11.14 -16.12
N VAL A 294 15.75 -11.69 -16.35
CA VAL A 294 17.01 -10.91 -16.37
C VAL A 294 16.97 -9.83 -17.46
N GLN A 295 16.54 -10.17 -18.67
CA GLN A 295 16.47 -9.21 -19.77
C GLN A 295 15.42 -8.12 -19.53
N ILE A 296 14.29 -8.49 -18.92
CA ILE A 296 13.26 -7.53 -18.49
C ILE A 296 13.83 -6.56 -17.46
N VAL A 297 14.55 -7.05 -16.45
CA VAL A 297 15.20 -6.18 -15.45
C VAL A 297 16.18 -5.22 -16.10
N ARG A 298 16.97 -5.67 -17.08
CA ARG A 298 17.88 -4.79 -17.83
C ARG A 298 17.15 -3.65 -18.53
N ALA A 299 16.11 -3.97 -19.31
CA ALA A 299 15.35 -2.96 -20.04
C ALA A 299 14.49 -2.05 -19.14
N MET A 300 14.06 -2.55 -17.97
CA MET A 300 13.34 -1.73 -16.98
C MET A 300 14.26 -0.70 -16.30
N THR A 301 15.57 -0.94 -16.25
CA THR A 301 16.52 -0.19 -15.41
C THR A 301 17.47 0.71 -16.19
N ARG A 302 17.80 0.33 -17.43
CA ARG A 302 18.73 1.04 -18.29
C ARG A 302 18.04 1.47 -19.57
N LYS A 303 18.07 2.78 -19.84
CA LYS A 303 17.50 3.42 -21.03
C LYS A 303 18.25 3.00 -22.29
N GLN A 304 19.52 2.64 -22.20
CA GLN A 304 20.29 2.27 -23.40
C GLN A 304 19.81 1.00 -24.11
N PHE A 305 18.94 0.20 -23.51
CA PHE A 305 18.45 -1.04 -24.11
C PHE A 305 17.10 -0.83 -24.79
N TRP A 306 17.05 -1.15 -26.08
CA TRP A 306 15.78 -1.49 -26.72
C TRP A 306 15.28 -2.79 -26.14
N PHE A 307 13.99 -2.95 -25.92
CA PHE A 307 13.40 -4.24 -25.59
C PHE A 307 12.39 -4.64 -26.66
N ALA A 308 12.74 -5.64 -27.46
CA ALA A 308 11.87 -6.19 -28.47
C ALA A 308 11.50 -7.63 -28.13
N ALA A 309 10.23 -7.98 -28.31
CA ALA A 309 9.72 -9.31 -28.01
C ALA A 309 8.88 -9.86 -29.17
N ARG A 310 8.88 -11.18 -29.30
CA ARG A 310 7.96 -11.92 -30.17
C ARG A 310 7.64 -13.29 -29.58
N LEU A 311 6.62 -13.94 -30.11
CA LEU A 311 6.22 -15.28 -29.71
C LEU A 311 6.54 -16.29 -30.82
N VAL A 312 7.42 -17.25 -30.54
CA VAL A 312 7.75 -18.34 -31.47
C VAL A 312 7.31 -19.65 -30.86
N GLY A 313 6.29 -20.28 -31.45
CA GLY A 313 5.73 -21.53 -30.93
C GLY A 313 5.16 -21.40 -29.51
N GLY A 314 4.64 -20.22 -29.15
CA GLY A 314 4.09 -19.93 -27.82
C GLY A 314 5.15 -19.66 -26.74
N LYS A 315 6.43 -19.61 -27.09
CA LYS A 315 7.51 -19.21 -26.18
C LYS A 315 7.96 -17.78 -26.50
N PRO A 316 8.24 -16.96 -25.48
CA PRO A 316 8.80 -15.64 -25.70
C PRO A 316 10.24 -15.73 -26.19
N GLU A 317 10.52 -15.02 -27.27
CA GLU A 317 11.88 -14.64 -27.68
C GLU A 317 12.01 -13.13 -27.47
N VAL A 318 13.13 -12.71 -26.90
CA VAL A 318 13.41 -11.34 -26.45
C VAL A 318 14.78 -10.89 -26.94
N LEU A 319 14.90 -9.58 -27.20
CA LEU A 319 16.11 -8.93 -27.66
C LEU A 319 16.32 -7.61 -26.92
N LEU A 320 17.59 -7.29 -26.66
CA LEU A 320 18.02 -6.04 -26.03
C LEU A 320 18.64 -5.02 -27.01
N GLU A 321 18.26 -5.11 -28.29
CA GLU A 321 18.78 -4.30 -29.40
C GLU A 321 17.65 -3.87 -30.35
N ASP A 322 17.84 -2.81 -31.13
CA ASP A 322 16.85 -2.39 -32.12
C ASP A 322 16.80 -3.39 -33.29
N PRO A 323 15.70 -4.15 -33.45
CA PRO A 323 15.60 -5.13 -34.54
C PRO A 323 15.58 -4.46 -35.93
N ARG A 324 15.37 -3.14 -36.00
CA ARG A 324 15.37 -2.34 -37.25
C ARG A 324 16.77 -1.89 -37.65
N GLU A 325 17.78 -2.05 -36.81
CA GLU A 325 19.17 -1.77 -37.20
C GLU A 325 19.89 -3.04 -37.70
N ASN A 326 19.38 -4.22 -37.33
CA ASN A 326 19.97 -5.50 -37.69
C ASN A 326 19.26 -6.12 -38.91
N PRO A 327 19.86 -6.14 -40.12
CA PRO A 327 19.20 -6.62 -41.34
C PRO A 327 18.69 -8.06 -41.26
N ASP A 328 19.33 -8.91 -40.45
CA ASP A 328 18.94 -10.31 -40.26
C ASP A 328 17.65 -10.46 -39.43
N LEU A 329 17.26 -9.42 -38.70
CA LEU A 329 16.06 -9.36 -37.86
C LEU A 329 14.90 -8.60 -38.53
N HIS A 330 15.15 -7.90 -39.64
CA HIS A 330 14.14 -7.14 -40.38
C HIS A 330 12.99 -8.04 -40.85
N GLY A 331 11.75 -7.62 -40.54
CA GLY A 331 10.54 -8.38 -40.90
C GLY A 331 10.27 -9.60 -40.02
N GLY A 332 11.04 -9.81 -38.94
CA GLY A 332 10.91 -10.95 -38.03
C GLY A 332 9.71 -10.93 -37.08
N GLY A 333 8.76 -10.01 -37.25
CA GLY A 333 7.56 -9.89 -36.41
C GLY A 333 7.83 -9.42 -34.98
N TRP A 334 8.88 -8.63 -34.77
CA TRP A 334 9.25 -8.08 -33.47
C TRP A 334 8.32 -6.94 -33.06
N THR A 335 7.86 -6.97 -31.82
CA THR A 335 7.20 -5.82 -31.17
C THR A 335 8.19 -5.15 -30.25
N ILE A 336 8.42 -3.86 -30.45
CA ILE A 336 9.26 -3.02 -29.58
C ILE A 336 8.38 -2.57 -28.40
N LEU A 337 8.85 -2.83 -27.19
CA LEU A 337 8.17 -2.49 -25.93
C LEU A 337 8.93 -1.41 -25.14
N ALA A 338 10.24 -1.31 -25.35
CA ALA A 338 11.07 -0.23 -24.84
C ALA A 338 12.09 0.19 -25.90
N ASP A 339 12.48 1.45 -25.89
CA ASP A 339 13.48 2.02 -26.79
C ASP A 339 14.60 2.75 -26.02
N ASP A 340 15.43 3.49 -26.74
CA ASP A 340 16.61 4.13 -26.16
C ASP A 340 16.38 5.52 -25.54
N GLY A 341 15.15 6.04 -25.61
CA GLY A 341 14.78 7.36 -25.10
C GLY A 341 15.59 8.53 -25.68
N LYS A 342 16.17 8.38 -26.88
CA LYS A 342 17.02 9.39 -27.52
C LYS A 342 16.36 10.01 -28.74
N GLY A 343 16.58 11.32 -28.91
CA GLY A 343 16.16 12.05 -30.10
C GLY A 343 14.65 11.99 -30.29
N ASP A 344 14.20 11.38 -31.39
CA ASP A 344 12.78 11.21 -31.72
C ASP A 344 12.09 10.17 -30.82
N ASN A 345 12.86 9.33 -30.12
CA ASN A 345 12.35 8.33 -29.18
C ASN A 345 12.23 8.86 -27.74
N ALA A 346 12.67 10.09 -27.46
CA ALA A 346 12.63 10.63 -26.11
C ALA A 346 11.19 10.91 -25.68
N ASP A 347 10.76 10.28 -24.59
CA ASP A 347 9.47 10.52 -23.99
C ASP A 347 9.34 11.91 -23.37
N ASP A 348 8.08 12.33 -23.17
CA ASP A 348 7.78 13.48 -22.32
C ASP A 348 8.22 13.17 -20.88
N PRO A 349 9.10 13.99 -20.26
CA PRO A 349 9.54 13.77 -18.88
C PRO A 349 8.40 13.75 -17.85
N ASP A 350 7.23 14.31 -18.20
CA ASP A 350 6.04 14.30 -17.35
C ASP A 350 5.10 13.10 -17.63
N ALA A 351 5.40 12.27 -18.62
CA ALA A 351 4.60 11.08 -18.91
C ALA A 351 4.76 10.02 -17.81
N LEU A 352 3.64 9.63 -17.20
CA LEU A 352 3.58 8.53 -16.24
C LEU A 352 3.85 7.15 -16.88
N LYS A 353 3.59 7.02 -18.18
CA LYS A 353 3.81 5.83 -18.99
C LYS A 353 4.57 6.25 -20.25
N GLY A 354 5.84 5.90 -20.29
CA GLY A 354 6.73 6.05 -21.44
C GLY A 354 7.32 4.69 -21.85
N ASN A 355 8.02 4.66 -22.96
CA ASN A 355 8.78 3.51 -23.45
C ASN A 355 10.30 3.75 -23.50
N ASP A 356 10.81 4.88 -22.99
CA ASP A 356 12.22 5.16 -22.65
C ASP A 356 12.86 4.04 -21.82
N VAL A 357 12.03 3.37 -21.01
CA VAL A 357 12.37 2.20 -20.21
C VAL A 357 11.19 1.25 -20.23
N LEU A 358 11.46 -0.04 -20.02
CA LEU A 358 10.39 -1.02 -20.06
C LEU A 358 9.38 -0.80 -18.93
N VAL A 359 8.12 -0.65 -19.34
CA VAL A 359 6.93 -0.76 -18.50
C VAL A 359 6.14 -1.95 -19.01
N LEU A 360 6.02 -2.98 -18.18
CA LEU A 360 5.28 -4.20 -18.52
C LEU A 360 3.82 -4.05 -18.15
N GLU A 361 2.97 -4.02 -19.17
CA GLU A 361 1.52 -4.15 -19.04
C GLU A 361 1.11 -5.62 -18.95
N ALA A 362 -0.08 -5.86 -18.40
CA ALA A 362 -0.60 -7.20 -18.10
C ALA A 362 -0.51 -8.20 -19.27
N ASP A 363 -0.88 -7.80 -20.48
CA ASP A 363 -0.86 -8.65 -21.68
C ASP A 363 0.57 -9.13 -22.02
N TRP A 364 1.54 -8.21 -22.06
CA TRP A 364 2.93 -8.57 -22.33
C TRP A 364 3.58 -9.30 -21.15
N ALA A 365 3.27 -8.92 -19.90
CA ALA A 365 3.75 -9.64 -18.73
C ALA A 365 3.32 -11.12 -18.76
N GLN A 366 2.09 -11.41 -19.18
CA GLN A 366 1.60 -12.78 -19.35
C GLN A 366 2.28 -13.49 -20.52
N LYS A 367 2.38 -12.84 -21.69
CA LYS A 367 3.06 -13.40 -22.88
C LYS A 367 4.53 -13.72 -22.65
N LEU A 368 5.21 -12.92 -21.84
CA LEU A 368 6.61 -13.11 -21.45
C LEU A 368 6.79 -14.11 -20.30
N GLY A 369 5.70 -14.60 -19.70
CA GLY A 369 5.73 -15.57 -18.61
C GLY A 369 6.13 -14.99 -17.25
N ILE A 370 6.06 -13.67 -17.08
CA ILE A 370 6.25 -12.99 -15.79
C ILE A 370 4.97 -13.06 -14.97
N SER A 371 3.83 -12.72 -15.59
CA SER A 371 2.51 -12.89 -14.99
C SER A 371 1.95 -14.27 -15.32
N ARG A 372 1.29 -14.89 -14.34
CA ARG A 372 0.57 -16.18 -14.47
C ARG A 372 -0.82 -15.99 -15.08
N GLY A 373 -1.40 -14.81 -14.98
CA GLY A 373 -2.74 -14.52 -15.47
C GLY A 373 -3.16 -13.08 -15.21
N VAL A 374 -4.32 -12.75 -15.77
CA VAL A 374 -5.00 -11.47 -15.57
C VAL A 374 -6.27 -11.71 -14.77
N ALA A 375 -6.52 -10.89 -13.76
CA ALA A 375 -7.70 -10.94 -12.90
C ALA A 375 -8.05 -9.54 -12.40
N ASP A 376 -9.27 -9.08 -12.65
CA ASP A 376 -9.75 -7.75 -12.23
C ASP A 376 -10.42 -7.77 -10.85
N ASP A 377 -10.89 -8.93 -10.41
CA ASP A 377 -11.52 -9.12 -9.11
C ASP A 377 -11.04 -10.41 -8.42
N VAL A 378 -11.49 -10.61 -7.18
CA VAL A 378 -11.09 -11.74 -6.34
C VAL A 378 -11.59 -13.07 -6.91
N ASP A 379 -12.75 -13.10 -7.56
CA ASP A 379 -13.31 -14.32 -8.16
C ASP A 379 -12.47 -14.75 -9.37
N GLU A 380 -12.12 -13.80 -10.25
CA GLU A 380 -11.21 -14.03 -11.37
C GLU A 380 -9.82 -14.45 -10.88
N LEU A 381 -9.33 -13.86 -9.79
CA LEU A 381 -8.05 -14.23 -9.19
C LEU A 381 -8.10 -15.65 -8.62
N ALA A 382 -9.15 -16.00 -7.88
CA ALA A 382 -9.34 -17.35 -7.34
C ALA A 382 -9.41 -18.39 -8.48
N PHE A 383 -10.11 -18.05 -9.57
CA PHE A 383 -10.14 -18.87 -10.77
C PHE A 383 -8.74 -19.03 -11.40
N ALA A 384 -7.98 -17.93 -11.54
CA ALA A 384 -6.63 -17.95 -12.10
C ALA A 384 -5.65 -18.75 -11.21
N LEU A 385 -5.83 -18.71 -9.89
CA LEU A 385 -5.12 -19.53 -8.91
C LEU A 385 -5.53 -21.01 -8.92
N ARG A 386 -6.50 -21.39 -9.77
CA ARG A 386 -7.08 -22.73 -9.89
C ARG A 386 -7.75 -23.22 -8.62
N ILE A 387 -8.33 -22.30 -7.87
CA ILE A 387 -9.14 -22.63 -6.72
C ILE A 387 -10.54 -22.92 -7.25
N GLU A 388 -10.94 -24.19 -7.19
CA GLU A 388 -12.33 -24.56 -7.46
C GLU A 388 -13.22 -23.79 -6.48
N LYS A 389 -14.40 -23.32 -6.92
CA LYS A 389 -15.34 -22.31 -6.33
C LYS A 389 -15.54 -22.26 -4.80
N ASN A 390 -14.96 -23.16 -4.03
CA ASN A 390 -14.85 -23.19 -2.59
C ASN A 390 -13.63 -22.39 -2.06
N PHE A 391 -13.72 -21.07 -2.14
CA PHE A 391 -12.78 -20.17 -1.46
C PHE A 391 -13.51 -19.23 -0.51
N PHE A 392 -12.79 -18.73 0.50
CA PHE A 392 -13.28 -17.75 1.45
C PHE A 392 -12.23 -16.66 1.63
N GLU A 393 -12.58 -15.44 1.22
CA GLU A 393 -11.82 -14.24 1.58
C GLU A 393 -12.05 -13.94 3.07
N LEU A 394 -10.98 -13.74 3.82
CA LEU A 394 -11.07 -13.42 5.25
C LEU A 394 -11.62 -11.99 5.42
N PRO A 395 -12.85 -11.79 5.98
CA PRO A 395 -13.49 -10.48 6.01
C PRO A 395 -12.98 -9.56 7.12
N GLU A 396 -12.29 -10.10 8.13
CA GLU A 396 -11.81 -9.37 9.32
C GLU A 396 -10.28 -9.38 9.40
N THR A 397 -9.59 -9.18 8.27
CA THR A 397 -8.14 -8.95 8.32
C THR A 397 -7.87 -7.60 8.96
N ARG A 398 -6.73 -7.48 9.66
CA ARG A 398 -6.26 -6.17 10.12
C ARG A 398 -5.39 -5.47 9.08
N ALA A 399 -5.26 -6.03 7.87
CA ALA A 399 -4.34 -5.53 6.85
C ALA A 399 -4.58 -4.04 6.56
N GLU A 400 -5.80 -3.68 6.15
CA GLU A 400 -6.21 -2.30 5.87
C GLU A 400 -5.91 -1.39 7.06
N LYS A 401 -6.39 -1.76 8.25
CA LYS A 401 -6.18 -0.99 9.48
C LYS A 401 -4.70 -0.81 9.85
N ILE A 402 -3.85 -1.82 9.62
CA ILE A 402 -2.41 -1.74 9.87
C ILE A 402 -1.77 -0.72 8.91
N MET A 403 -2.11 -0.80 7.62
CA MET A 403 -1.53 0.05 6.58
C MET A 403 -2.05 1.49 6.68
N GLU A 404 -3.36 1.69 6.78
CA GLU A 404 -3.98 3.01 6.98
C GLU A 404 -3.54 3.65 8.30
N GLY A 405 -3.52 2.88 9.39
CA GLY A 405 -3.09 3.36 10.69
C GLY A 405 -1.65 3.85 10.66
N TRP A 406 -0.77 3.13 9.97
CA TRP A 406 0.61 3.56 9.75
C TRP A 406 0.69 4.84 8.92
N HIS A 407 -0.02 4.91 7.80
CA HIS A 407 -0.08 6.10 6.94
C HIS A 407 -0.52 7.34 7.71
N ASP A 408 -1.62 7.24 8.46
CA ASP A 408 -2.18 8.32 9.27
C ASP A 408 -1.20 8.79 10.36
N GLU A 409 -0.50 7.85 10.99
CA GLU A 409 0.54 8.15 11.97
C GLU A 409 1.69 8.94 11.32
N ILE A 410 2.17 8.51 10.15
CA ILE A 410 3.21 9.22 9.39
C ILE A 410 2.76 10.62 8.99
N GLU A 411 1.54 10.80 8.47
CA GLU A 411 0.99 12.11 8.12
C GLU A 411 0.86 13.03 9.35
N ASN A 412 0.44 12.50 10.48
CA ASN A 412 0.41 13.24 11.74
C ASN A 412 1.81 13.65 12.20
N VAL A 413 2.80 12.76 12.08
CA VAL A 413 4.18 13.08 12.43
C VAL A 413 4.74 14.16 11.49
N ILE A 414 4.52 14.05 10.18
CA ILE A 414 4.92 15.08 9.21
C ILE A 414 4.39 16.46 9.63
N ARG A 415 3.09 16.56 9.96
CA ARG A 415 2.50 17.82 10.45
C ARG A 415 3.18 18.37 11.70
N GLN A 416 3.72 17.51 12.57
CA GLN A 416 4.40 17.93 13.79
C GLN A 416 5.86 18.31 13.57
N ILE A 417 6.62 17.56 12.75
CA ILE A 417 8.08 17.67 12.66
C ILE A 417 8.61 18.21 11.33
N ASN A 418 7.76 18.56 10.37
CA ASN A 418 8.22 19.11 9.09
C ASN A 418 9.03 20.40 9.30
N PRO A 419 10.29 20.50 8.83
CA PRO A 419 11.10 21.70 8.98
C PRO A 419 10.54 22.92 8.20
N GLY A 420 9.62 22.71 7.24
CA GLY A 420 8.99 23.79 6.47
C GLY A 420 9.77 24.18 5.21
N ASP A 421 10.62 23.29 4.70
CA ASP A 421 11.35 23.53 3.46
C ASP A 421 10.45 23.33 2.23
N ASN A 422 10.86 23.91 1.09
CA ASN A 422 10.19 23.77 -0.21
C ASN A 422 8.71 24.22 -0.24
N GLY A 423 8.40 25.31 0.47
CA GLY A 423 7.07 25.93 0.45
C GLY A 423 6.01 25.20 1.27
N ARG A 424 6.38 24.15 2.02
CA ARG A 424 5.47 23.47 2.96
C ARG A 424 5.42 24.22 4.29
N PRO A 425 4.26 24.23 4.99
CA PRO A 425 4.18 24.78 6.32
C PRO A 425 5.15 24.08 7.28
N ARG A 426 5.80 24.88 8.13
CA ARG A 426 6.63 24.40 9.22
C ARG A 426 5.77 23.71 10.27
N GLY A 427 6.21 22.56 10.76
CA GLY A 427 5.46 21.71 11.65
C GLY A 427 5.30 22.30 13.05
N ASP A 428 4.26 21.85 13.76
CA ASP A 428 3.84 22.42 15.04
C ASP A 428 4.93 22.48 16.11
N LEU A 429 5.81 21.47 16.17
CA LEU A 429 6.89 21.44 17.16
C LEU A 429 7.99 22.44 16.81
N TRP A 430 8.28 22.63 15.52
CA TRP A 430 9.24 23.65 15.08
C TRP A 430 8.69 25.06 15.28
N VAL A 431 7.41 25.30 15.00
CA VAL A 431 6.74 26.58 15.32
C VAL A 431 6.85 26.86 16.83
N LYS A 432 6.51 25.88 17.68
CA LYS A 432 6.66 26.01 19.15
C LYS A 432 8.10 26.25 19.58
N PHE A 433 9.09 25.69 18.88
CA PHE A 433 10.52 25.90 19.16
C PHE A 433 10.93 27.35 18.85
N ASP A 434 10.51 27.86 17.69
CA ASP A 434 10.82 29.22 17.24
C ASP A 434 10.11 30.29 18.08
N ASP A 435 8.89 29.99 18.53
CA ASP A 435 8.09 30.85 19.42
C ASP A 435 8.67 30.98 20.83
N VAL A 436 9.63 30.12 21.22
CA VAL A 436 10.31 30.28 22.52
C VAL A 436 11.16 31.56 22.48
N PRO A 437 10.86 32.59 23.31
CA PRO A 437 11.56 33.87 23.28
C PRO A 437 13.08 33.70 23.39
N LYS A 438 13.84 34.48 22.61
CA LYS A 438 15.31 34.46 22.65
C LYS A 438 15.88 35.15 23.91
N PHE A 439 15.10 36.01 24.55
CA PHE A 439 15.50 36.78 25.73
C PHE A 439 14.42 36.69 26.80
N ALA A 440 14.78 36.27 28.02
CA ALA A 440 13.94 36.41 29.20
C ALA A 440 14.79 36.57 30.47
N LYS A 441 14.13 36.98 31.55
CA LYS A 441 14.74 37.11 32.89
C LYS A 441 15.27 35.77 33.44
N SER A 442 14.83 34.63 32.92
CA SER A 442 15.26 33.28 33.31
C SER A 442 15.75 32.44 32.11
N PRO A 443 16.98 32.71 31.58
CA PRO A 443 17.51 32.02 30.40
C PRO A 443 17.48 30.49 30.48
N GLY A 444 17.74 29.93 31.67
CA GLY A 444 17.71 28.47 31.87
C GLY A 444 16.34 27.82 31.66
N GLN A 445 15.23 28.53 31.93
CA GLN A 445 13.89 27.99 31.71
C GLN A 445 13.54 27.94 30.21
N LEU A 446 13.94 28.97 29.45
CA LEU A 446 13.75 29.01 28.01
C LEU A 446 14.54 27.91 27.29
N LEU A 447 15.83 27.76 27.64
CA LEU A 447 16.69 26.72 27.09
C LEU A 447 16.17 25.33 27.45
N GLY A 448 15.70 25.13 28.68
CA GLY A 448 15.03 23.89 29.09
C GLY A 448 13.79 23.57 28.25
N ARG A 449 12.96 24.58 27.93
CA ARG A 449 11.79 24.40 27.05
C ARG A 449 12.21 24.02 25.62
N ARG A 450 13.22 24.68 25.06
CA ARG A 450 13.76 24.35 23.73
C ARG A 450 14.30 22.92 23.66
N ILE A 451 15.11 22.53 24.65
CA ILE A 451 15.62 21.15 24.78
C ILE A 451 14.45 20.16 24.86
N GLY A 452 13.40 20.48 25.64
CA GLY A 452 12.21 19.64 25.74
C GLY A 452 11.52 19.40 24.39
N ILE A 453 11.38 20.46 23.57
CA ILE A 453 10.79 20.35 22.22
C ILE A 453 11.69 19.53 21.29
N LEU A 454 13.00 19.79 21.26
CA LEU A 454 13.94 19.00 20.45
C LEU A 454 13.93 17.51 20.83
N ARG A 455 13.78 17.18 22.12
CA ARG A 455 13.62 15.79 22.56
C ARG A 455 12.33 15.15 22.07
N GLN A 456 11.24 15.91 21.97
CA GLN A 456 9.98 15.42 21.40
C GLN A 456 10.16 15.13 19.90
N ILE A 457 10.76 16.05 19.15
CA ILE A 457 11.08 15.86 17.73
C ILE A 457 11.99 14.64 17.55
N HIS A 458 13.08 14.55 18.32
CA HIS A 458 13.99 13.40 18.32
C HIS A 458 13.27 12.08 18.60
N SER A 459 12.36 12.05 19.57
CA SER A 459 11.59 10.85 19.91
C SER A 459 10.64 10.43 18.79
N LEU A 460 10.00 11.38 18.09
CA LEU A 460 9.13 11.07 16.97
C LEU A 460 9.93 10.53 15.78
N ILE A 461 11.04 11.18 15.43
CA ILE A 461 11.96 10.70 14.39
C ILE A 461 12.48 9.30 14.74
N GLY A 462 12.84 9.07 16.01
CA GLY A 462 13.34 7.76 16.45
C GLY A 462 12.31 6.64 16.38
N ARG A 463 11.02 6.94 16.59
CA ARG A 463 9.94 5.97 16.47
C ARG A 463 9.68 5.57 15.02
N TYR A 464 9.71 6.55 14.12
CA TYR A 464 9.43 6.36 12.69
C TYR A 464 10.73 6.51 11.85
N ALA A 465 11.83 5.96 12.38
CA ALA A 465 13.17 6.19 11.84
C ALA A 465 13.33 5.65 10.42
N GLU A 466 12.62 4.56 10.08
CA GLU A 466 12.62 3.99 8.73
C GLU A 466 12.14 4.98 7.65
N VAL A 467 11.24 5.90 7.99
CA VAL A 467 10.74 6.93 7.06
C VAL A 467 11.56 8.21 7.14
N PHE A 468 11.80 8.72 8.35
CA PHE A 468 12.36 10.08 8.51
C PHE A 468 13.87 10.14 8.62
N ASP A 469 14.52 9.07 9.09
CA ASP A 469 15.94 9.09 9.43
C ASP A 469 16.59 7.70 9.33
N PRO A 470 16.54 7.06 8.13
CA PRO A 470 17.08 5.72 7.93
C PRO A 470 18.59 5.67 8.18
N GLU A 471 19.30 6.77 7.93
CA GLU A 471 20.76 6.91 8.13
C GLU A 471 21.15 7.50 9.50
N ALA A 472 20.18 7.77 10.38
CA ALA A 472 20.39 8.38 11.70
C ALA A 472 20.98 9.81 11.70
N GLY A 473 21.08 10.48 10.56
CA GLY A 473 21.65 11.83 10.42
C GLY A 473 20.83 12.92 11.10
N TRP A 474 19.49 12.90 10.97
CA TRP A 474 18.62 13.90 11.62
C TRP A 474 18.68 13.80 13.14
N ARG A 475 18.62 12.58 13.69
CA ARG A 475 18.76 12.37 15.14
C ARG A 475 20.10 12.87 15.65
N ALA A 476 21.20 12.54 14.98
CA ALA A 476 22.53 13.02 15.35
C ALA A 476 22.62 14.56 15.35
N GLN A 477 22.04 15.22 14.34
CA GLN A 477 22.01 16.69 14.29
C GLN A 477 21.21 17.29 15.45
N ILE A 478 20.04 16.71 15.78
CA ILE A 478 19.21 17.17 16.89
C ILE A 478 19.92 16.95 18.24
N GLU A 479 20.63 15.84 18.41
CA GLU A 479 21.44 15.58 19.61
C GLU A 479 22.55 16.62 19.79
N ILE A 480 23.26 16.97 18.72
CA ILE A 480 24.26 18.04 18.73
C ILE A 480 23.63 19.37 19.15
N GLN A 481 22.46 19.73 18.60
CA GLN A 481 21.75 20.96 19.00
C GLN A 481 21.31 20.92 20.47
N ILE A 482 20.81 19.79 20.96
CA ILE A 482 20.45 19.61 22.36
C ILE A 482 21.68 19.84 23.25
N GLU A 483 22.84 19.29 22.88
CA GLU A 483 24.06 19.41 23.67
C GLU A 483 24.60 20.85 23.69
N GLN A 484 24.53 21.56 22.55
CA GLN A 484 24.86 22.99 22.48
C GLN A 484 23.96 23.81 23.42
N LEU A 485 22.65 23.58 23.41
CA LEU A 485 21.72 24.29 24.30
C LEU A 485 21.94 23.98 25.78
N LYS A 486 22.37 22.76 26.13
CA LYS A 486 22.74 22.42 27.51
C LYS A 486 23.99 23.19 27.96
N GLN A 487 25.01 23.27 27.10
CA GLN A 487 26.22 24.04 27.40
C GLN A 487 25.92 25.52 27.58
N GLU A 488 25.04 26.09 26.76
CA GLU A 488 24.55 27.47 26.92
C GLU A 488 23.81 27.65 28.26
N ALA A 489 22.96 26.70 28.63
CA ALA A 489 22.21 26.75 29.88
C ALA A 489 23.14 26.67 31.10
N GLU A 490 24.19 25.86 31.04
CA GLU A 490 25.19 25.76 32.09
C GLU A 490 26.02 27.06 32.20
N ARG A 491 26.48 27.62 31.08
CA ARG A 491 27.18 28.91 31.06
C ARG A 491 26.31 30.03 31.66
N ALA A 492 25.01 30.07 31.31
CA ALA A 492 24.08 31.05 31.87
C ALA A 492 23.87 30.88 33.38
N ARG A 493 23.86 29.62 33.88
CA ARG A 493 23.81 29.34 35.32
C ARG A 493 25.07 29.79 36.03
N GLN A 494 26.25 29.50 35.46
CA GLN A 494 27.54 29.91 36.00
C GLN A 494 27.64 31.44 36.09
N GLN A 495 27.24 32.16 35.04
CA GLN A 495 27.21 33.63 35.02
C GLN A 495 26.29 34.22 36.10
N ASN A 496 25.11 33.63 36.32
CA ASN A 496 24.18 34.07 37.35
C ASN A 496 24.63 33.70 38.78
N SER A 497 25.39 32.62 38.93
CA SER A 497 25.91 32.17 40.23
C SER A 497 27.20 32.88 40.67
N ALA A 498 27.86 33.62 39.77
CA ALA A 498 29.02 34.41 40.13
C ALA A 498 28.58 35.48 41.15
N PRO A 499 29.06 35.44 42.41
CA PRO A 499 28.66 36.41 43.41
C PRO A 499 29.00 37.78 42.86
N SER A 500 28.00 38.67 42.82
CA SER A 500 28.21 40.09 42.57
C SER A 500 29.30 40.55 43.53
N ARG A 501 30.56 40.56 43.07
CA ARG A 501 31.71 41.03 43.85
C ARG A 501 31.30 42.42 44.26
N GLY A 502 30.97 42.55 45.54
CA GLY A 502 30.48 43.78 46.12
C GLY A 502 31.37 44.88 45.60
N ARG A 503 30.77 45.83 44.89
CA ARG A 503 31.41 47.06 44.49
C ARG A 503 31.90 47.69 45.79
N GLY A 504 33.14 47.38 46.14
CA GLY A 504 33.78 47.81 47.37
C GLY A 504 33.61 49.30 47.44
N GLY A 505 33.04 49.77 48.55
CA GLY A 505 32.82 51.18 48.79
C GLY A 505 34.09 51.95 48.45
N THR A 506 33.96 52.96 47.60
CA THR A 506 34.96 54.01 47.45
C THR A 506 35.34 54.50 48.85
N PRO A 507 36.64 54.46 49.24
CA PRO A 507 37.05 55.07 50.49
C PRO A 507 36.79 56.57 50.39
N VAL A 508 35.99 57.12 51.30
CA VAL A 508 35.80 58.56 51.41
C VAL A 508 37.10 59.15 51.97
N PRO A 509 37.79 60.06 51.27
CA PRO A 509 38.97 60.74 51.80
C PRO A 509 38.55 61.70 52.92
N ARG A 510 39.27 61.66 54.06
CA ARG A 510 39.16 62.63 55.16
C ARG A 510 40.14 63.77 54.98
#